data_AF-A0A562KB92-F1
#
_entry.id   AF-A0A562KB92-F1
#
_cell.length_a   1.000
_cell.length_b   1.000
_cell.length_c   1.000
_cell.angle_alpha   90.00
_cell.angle_beta   90.00
_cell.angle_gamma   90.00
#
_symmetry.space_group_name_H-M   'P 1'
#
loop_
_entity.id
_entity.type
_entity.pdbx_description
1 polymer ?
#
loop_
_entity_poly.entity_id
_entity_poly.type
_entity_poly.pdbx_seq_one_letter_code
_entity_poly.pdbx_strand_id
1 'polypeptide(L)'
;MKFIITLLLVLPFLAHSQRFPSPPSNSQINNQLMSQHNQMMQQQQMMRMLQNRVISNEEKLVNETTKREKFEQKQEELDIKLTELTEELAKIDINKNISLEEKIKKTNKIDKEIDKTLDKIEKNSKKIKASKKQIEELEQKIKNSKKELEEEEKKEEEKKEEEKKE
;
A
#
# COMPACT_ATOMS: atom_id res chain seq x y z
N MET A 1 -77.80 27.83 39.26
CA MET A 1 -76.52 27.10 39.07
C MET A 1 -76.33 26.66 37.61
N LYS A 2 -76.17 27.60 36.66
CA LYS A 2 -75.89 27.27 35.24
C LYS A 2 -74.68 28.02 34.66
N PHE A 3 -74.04 28.90 35.44
CA PHE A 3 -72.86 29.67 35.04
C PHE A 3 -71.52 29.02 35.44
N ILE A 4 -71.53 28.01 36.31
CA ILE A 4 -70.31 27.33 36.78
C ILE A 4 -69.84 26.26 35.78
N ILE A 5 -70.77 25.64 35.05
CA ILE A 5 -70.47 24.57 34.09
C ILE A 5 -69.74 25.11 32.85
N THR A 6 -70.05 26.35 32.44
CA THR A 6 -69.39 27.02 31.31
C THR A 6 -67.94 27.41 31.61
N LEU A 7 -67.58 27.66 32.88
CA LEU A 7 -66.21 28.01 33.27
C LEU A 7 -65.27 26.79 33.26
N LEU A 8 -65.81 25.59 33.49
CA LEU A 8 -65.07 24.33 33.55
C LEU A 8 -64.74 23.73 32.16
N LEU A 9 -65.43 24.17 31.11
CA LEU A 9 -65.24 23.69 29.74
C LEU A 9 -64.16 24.46 28.95
N VAL A 10 -63.72 25.64 29.42
CA VAL A 10 -62.70 26.46 28.73
C VAL A 10 -61.29 26.23 29.27
N LEU A 11 -61.17 25.61 30.46
CA LEU A 11 -59.89 25.37 31.12
C LEU A 11 -58.93 24.37 30.42
N PRO A 12 -59.34 23.34 29.65
CA PRO A 12 -58.36 22.44 29.05
C PRO A 12 -57.70 23.03 27.80
N PHE A 13 -58.20 24.15 27.26
CA PHE A 13 -57.62 24.79 26.05
C PHE A 13 -56.45 25.75 26.34
N LEU A 14 -56.24 26.18 27.59
CA LEU A 14 -55.17 27.12 27.93
C LEU A 14 -53.90 26.45 28.45
N ALA A 15 -53.93 25.13 28.70
CA ALA A 15 -52.77 24.38 29.21
C ALA A 15 -51.91 23.73 28.11
N HIS A 16 -52.26 23.90 26.83
CA HIS A 16 -51.50 23.38 25.68
C HIS A 16 -50.86 24.51 24.85
N SER A 17 -50.47 25.64 25.46
CA SER A 17 -49.47 26.50 24.84
C SER A 17 -48.12 25.77 24.90
N GLN A 18 -47.91 24.95 23.88
CA GLN A 18 -46.62 24.38 23.52
C GLN A 18 -45.57 25.48 23.67
N ARG A 19 -44.71 25.37 24.69
CA ARG A 19 -43.46 26.11 24.71
C ARG A 19 -42.69 25.61 23.49
N PHE A 20 -42.76 26.36 22.40
CA PHE A 20 -41.81 26.20 21.31
C PHE A 20 -40.42 26.29 21.93
N PRO A 21 -39.53 25.30 21.74
CA PRO A 21 -38.15 25.46 22.17
C PRO A 21 -37.62 26.74 21.52
N SER A 22 -37.02 27.61 22.33
CA SER A 22 -36.36 28.82 21.84
C SER A 22 -35.40 28.38 20.73
N PRO A 23 -35.43 28.99 19.53
CA PRO A 23 -34.46 28.66 18.50
C PRO A 23 -33.04 28.82 19.07
N PRO A 24 -32.13 27.87 18.81
CA PRO A 24 -30.78 27.94 19.33
C PRO A 24 -30.14 29.28 18.97
N SER A 25 -29.37 29.85 19.90
CA SER A 25 -28.76 31.15 19.64
C SER A 25 -27.81 31.05 18.43
N ASN A 26 -27.71 32.11 17.62
CA ASN A 26 -26.82 32.14 16.44
C ASN A 26 -25.38 31.70 16.75
N SER A 27 -24.90 31.90 17.98
CA SER A 27 -23.60 31.41 18.46
C SER A 27 -23.50 29.87 18.57
N GLN A 28 -24.57 29.18 18.97
CA GLN A 28 -24.62 27.72 19.06
C GLN A 28 -24.67 27.09 17.67
N ILE A 29 -25.46 27.68 16.75
CA ILE A 29 -25.54 27.26 15.35
C ILE A 29 -24.18 27.43 14.66
N ASN A 30 -23.51 28.56 14.87
CA ASN A 30 -22.22 28.85 14.23
C ASN A 30 -21.11 27.90 14.75
N ASN A 31 -21.11 27.57 16.05
CA ASN A 31 -20.17 26.59 16.61
C ASN A 31 -20.43 25.17 16.09
N GLN A 32 -21.70 24.78 15.90
CA GLN A 32 -22.06 23.46 15.38
C GLN A 32 -21.72 23.34 13.88
N LEU A 33 -21.95 24.38 13.09
CA LEU A 33 -21.58 24.43 11.67
C LEU A 33 -20.06 24.45 11.46
N MET A 34 -19.32 25.22 12.26
CA MET A 34 -17.85 25.18 12.25
C MET A 34 -17.30 23.83 12.67
N SER A 35 -17.90 23.19 13.69
CA SER A 35 -17.50 21.85 14.14
C SER A 35 -17.65 20.82 13.02
N GLN A 36 -18.80 20.82 12.33
CA GLN A 36 -19.04 19.94 11.18
C GLN A 36 -18.06 20.21 10.04
N HIS A 37 -17.83 21.48 9.69
CA HIS A 37 -16.89 21.86 8.65
C HIS A 37 -15.46 21.41 8.96
N ASN A 38 -15.02 21.55 10.21
CA ASN A 38 -13.70 21.11 10.65
C ASN A 38 -13.55 19.58 10.61
N GLN A 39 -14.59 18.84 10.99
CA GLN A 39 -14.59 17.38 10.92
C GLN A 39 -14.52 16.88 9.47
N MET A 40 -15.30 17.49 8.56
CA MET A 40 -15.27 17.17 7.14
C MET A 40 -13.88 17.44 6.52
N MET A 41 -13.28 18.59 6.84
CA MET A 41 -11.93 18.94 6.40
C MET A 41 -10.88 17.95 6.90
N GLN A 42 -10.94 17.55 8.17
CA GLN A 42 -10.03 16.54 8.72
C GLN A 42 -10.21 15.17 8.05
N GLN A 43 -11.46 14.76 7.79
CA GLN A 43 -11.76 13.50 7.11
C GLN A 43 -11.24 13.50 5.66
N GLN A 44 -11.44 14.59 4.91
CA GLN A 44 -10.89 14.72 3.55
C GLN A 44 -9.36 14.67 3.54
N GLN A 45 -8.70 15.27 4.53
CA GLN A 45 -7.24 15.18 4.66
C GLN A 45 -6.78 13.76 4.97
N MET A 46 -7.48 13.05 5.86
CA MET A 46 -7.22 11.64 6.16
C MET A 46 -7.37 10.78 4.91
N MET A 47 -8.47 10.93 4.17
CA MET A 47 -8.74 10.23 2.92
C MET A 47 -7.63 10.44 1.89
N ARG A 48 -7.21 11.69 1.67
CA ARG A 48 -6.07 12.00 0.77
C ARG A 48 -4.77 11.37 1.25
N MET A 49 -4.51 11.35 2.56
CA MET A 49 -3.33 10.70 3.11
C MET A 49 -3.32 9.20 2.83
N LEU A 50 -4.45 8.52 3.01
CA LEU A 50 -4.60 7.09 2.75
C LEU A 50 -4.46 6.77 1.26
N GLN A 51 -5.09 7.56 0.38
CA GLN A 51 -4.94 7.44 -1.07
C GLN A 51 -3.47 7.62 -1.49
N ASN A 52 -2.80 8.66 -0.99
CA ASN A 52 -1.39 8.90 -1.27
C ASN A 52 -0.48 7.78 -0.74
N ARG A 53 -0.84 7.17 0.41
CA ARG A 53 -0.12 6.02 0.96
C ARG A 53 -0.24 4.81 0.04
N VAL A 54 -1.44 4.53 -0.48
CA VAL A 54 -1.68 3.45 -1.44
C VAL A 54 -0.84 3.68 -2.70
N ILE A 55 -0.98 4.85 -3.32
CA ILE A 55 -0.25 5.22 -4.56
C ILE A 55 1.26 5.10 -4.35
N SER A 56 1.79 5.68 -3.27
CA SER A 56 3.24 5.63 -2.98
C SER A 56 3.74 4.20 -2.77
N ASN A 57 2.96 3.33 -2.14
CA ASN A 57 3.34 1.93 -1.97
C ASN A 57 3.25 1.16 -3.30
N GLU A 58 2.26 1.44 -4.14
CA GLU A 58 2.15 0.86 -5.50
C GLU A 58 3.33 1.29 -6.39
N GLU A 59 3.74 2.54 -6.35
CA GLU A 59 4.94 3.03 -7.05
C GLU A 59 6.22 2.32 -6.56
N LYS A 60 6.37 2.16 -5.24
CA LYS A 60 7.48 1.40 -4.65
C LYS A 60 7.45 -0.06 -5.09
N LEU A 61 6.27 -0.67 -5.17
CA LEU A 61 6.10 -2.03 -5.65
C LEU A 61 6.61 -2.16 -7.10
N VAL A 62 6.16 -1.29 -8.00
CA VAL A 62 6.60 -1.28 -9.42
C VAL A 62 8.12 -1.09 -9.54
N ASN A 63 8.69 -0.20 -8.74
CA ASN A 63 10.14 0.02 -8.75
C ASN A 63 10.91 -1.22 -8.28
N GLU A 64 10.45 -1.88 -7.22
CA GLU A 64 11.12 -3.07 -6.69
C GLU A 64 10.90 -4.29 -7.59
N THR A 65 9.75 -4.44 -8.25
CA THR A 65 9.52 -5.50 -9.26
C THR A 65 10.44 -5.31 -10.47
N THR A 66 10.56 -4.09 -10.99
CA THR A 66 11.47 -3.76 -12.09
C THR A 66 12.93 -4.06 -11.72
N LYS A 67 13.31 -3.78 -10.47
CA LYS A 67 14.64 -4.07 -9.95
C LYS A 67 14.89 -5.57 -9.80
N ARG A 68 13.89 -6.34 -9.37
CA ARG A 68 13.95 -7.81 -9.36
C ARG A 68 14.16 -8.37 -10.76
N GLU A 69 13.40 -7.90 -11.74
CA GLU A 69 13.53 -8.34 -13.14
C GLU A 69 14.94 -8.09 -13.68
N LYS A 70 15.54 -6.93 -13.38
CA LYS A 70 16.94 -6.65 -13.74
C LYS A 70 17.94 -7.61 -13.09
N PHE A 71 17.69 -8.01 -11.84
CA PHE A 71 18.53 -9.01 -11.18
C PHE A 71 18.32 -10.40 -11.78
N GLU A 72 17.10 -10.77 -12.17
CA GLU A 72 16.80 -12.04 -12.83
C GLU A 72 17.46 -12.11 -14.22
N GLN A 73 17.37 -11.05 -15.04
CA GLN A 73 18.10 -10.96 -16.31
C GLN A 73 19.62 -11.13 -16.11
N LYS A 74 20.18 -10.44 -15.11
CA LYS A 74 21.59 -10.58 -14.78
C LYS A 74 21.95 -11.99 -14.30
N GLN A 75 21.03 -12.69 -13.65
CA GLN A 75 21.23 -14.07 -13.23
C GLN A 75 21.37 -14.98 -14.45
N GLU A 76 20.48 -14.83 -15.42
CA GLU A 76 20.52 -15.57 -16.69
C GLU A 76 21.83 -15.31 -17.45
N GLU A 77 22.27 -14.05 -17.55
CA GLU A 77 23.57 -13.71 -18.16
C GLU A 77 24.75 -14.41 -17.47
N LEU A 78 24.73 -14.48 -16.13
CA LEU A 78 25.79 -15.15 -15.37
C LEU A 78 25.75 -16.67 -15.54
N ASP A 79 24.56 -17.27 -15.64
CA ASP A 79 24.38 -18.70 -15.84
C ASP A 79 24.80 -19.12 -17.26
N ILE A 80 24.52 -18.30 -18.27
CA ILE A 80 25.04 -18.47 -19.64
C ILE A 80 26.56 -18.41 -19.61
N LYS A 81 27.15 -17.38 -19.00
CA LYS A 81 28.61 -17.24 -18.90
C LYS A 81 29.25 -18.44 -18.18
N LEU A 82 28.63 -18.94 -17.12
CA LEU A 82 29.13 -20.12 -16.41
C LEU A 82 29.13 -21.36 -17.31
N THR A 83 28.08 -21.52 -18.13
CA THR A 83 27.98 -22.59 -19.11
C THR A 83 29.08 -22.49 -20.17
N GLU A 84 29.30 -21.29 -20.73
CA GLU A 84 30.35 -21.04 -21.72
C GLU A 84 31.75 -21.36 -21.16
N LEU A 85 32.06 -20.93 -19.93
CA LEU A 85 33.32 -21.24 -19.26
C LEU A 85 33.50 -22.75 -19.02
N THR A 86 32.42 -23.44 -18.64
CA THR A 86 32.44 -24.89 -18.42
C THR A 86 32.66 -25.65 -19.73
N GLU A 87 32.03 -25.20 -20.83
CA GLU A 87 32.28 -25.75 -22.16
C GLU A 87 33.70 -25.48 -22.65
N GLU A 88 34.25 -24.29 -22.41
CA GLU A 88 35.63 -23.96 -22.75
C GLU A 88 36.62 -24.86 -22.01
N LEU A 89 36.36 -25.12 -20.73
CA LEU A 89 37.14 -26.04 -19.91
C LEU A 89 37.11 -27.46 -20.49
N ALA A 90 35.93 -27.96 -20.86
CA ALA A 90 35.78 -29.26 -21.50
C ALA A 90 36.51 -29.35 -22.86
N LYS A 91 36.48 -28.27 -23.66
CA LYS A 91 37.21 -28.19 -24.94
C LYS A 91 38.72 -28.24 -24.75
N ILE A 92 39.25 -27.57 -23.73
CA ILE A 92 40.67 -27.65 -23.36
C ILE A 92 41.03 -29.07 -22.93
N ASP A 93 40.12 -29.77 -22.27
CA ASP A 93 40.38 -31.11 -21.78
C ASP A 93 40.60 -32.15 -22.88
N ILE A 94 39.82 -32.03 -23.95
CA ILE A 94 39.82 -32.94 -25.10
C ILE A 94 40.89 -32.56 -26.15
N ASN A 95 41.41 -31.34 -26.11
CA ASN A 95 42.34 -30.85 -27.11
C ASN A 95 43.73 -31.50 -27.00
N LYS A 96 44.03 -32.42 -27.92
CA LYS A 96 45.31 -33.15 -28.00
C LYS A 96 46.47 -32.33 -28.57
N ASN A 97 46.20 -31.15 -29.14
CA ASN A 97 47.21 -30.31 -29.80
C ASN A 97 47.87 -29.30 -28.86
N ILE A 98 47.46 -29.24 -27.59
CA ILE A 98 47.99 -28.30 -26.58
C ILE A 98 48.98 -29.06 -25.68
N SER A 99 50.10 -28.42 -25.32
CA SER A 99 51.05 -29.01 -24.37
C SER A 99 50.42 -29.13 -22.98
N LEU A 100 50.88 -30.08 -22.17
CA LEU A 100 50.35 -30.31 -20.82
C LEU A 100 50.48 -29.05 -19.94
N GLU A 101 51.57 -28.31 -20.09
CA GLU A 101 51.84 -27.09 -19.32
C GLU A 101 50.95 -25.92 -19.72
N GLU A 102 50.66 -25.77 -21.02
CA GLU A 102 49.69 -24.79 -21.53
C GLU A 102 48.26 -25.14 -21.10
N LYS A 103 47.92 -26.44 -21.11
CA LYS A 103 46.62 -26.94 -20.66
C LYS A 103 46.37 -26.57 -19.20
N ILE A 104 47.34 -26.82 -18.32
CA ILE A 104 47.27 -26.44 -16.89
C ILE A 104 47.09 -24.92 -16.73
N LYS A 105 47.87 -24.11 -17.47
CA LYS A 105 47.76 -22.64 -17.39
C LYS A 105 46.39 -22.11 -17.82
N LYS A 106 45.79 -22.68 -18.88
CA LYS A 106 44.46 -22.28 -19.36
C LYS A 106 43.36 -22.73 -18.40
N THR A 107 43.42 -23.97 -17.92
CA THR A 107 42.47 -24.53 -16.95
C THR A 107 42.44 -23.68 -15.68
N ASN A 108 43.60 -23.39 -15.08
CA ASN A 108 43.71 -22.53 -13.90
C ASN A 108 43.17 -21.10 -14.09
N LYS A 109 43.17 -20.58 -15.32
CA LYS A 109 42.58 -19.26 -15.62
C LYS A 109 41.06 -19.35 -15.65
N ILE A 110 40.52 -20.37 -16.33
CA ILE A 110 39.08 -20.59 -16.44
C ILE A 110 38.49 -20.93 -15.07
N ASP A 111 39.13 -21.78 -14.28
CA ASP A 111 38.68 -22.10 -12.91
C ASP A 111 38.52 -20.85 -12.05
N LYS A 112 39.51 -19.93 -12.12
CA LYS A 112 39.44 -18.64 -11.42
C LYS A 112 38.29 -17.76 -11.93
N GLU A 113 37.92 -17.86 -13.21
CA GLU A 113 36.78 -17.13 -13.75
C GLU A 113 35.45 -17.77 -13.38
N ILE A 114 35.39 -19.11 -13.30
CA ILE A 114 34.25 -19.88 -12.79
C ILE A 114 34.00 -19.48 -11.34
N ASP A 115 35.01 -19.53 -10.47
CA ASP A 115 34.90 -19.14 -9.06
C ASP A 115 34.35 -17.71 -8.90
N LYS A 116 34.90 -16.76 -9.67
CA LYS A 116 34.42 -15.37 -9.67
C LYS A 116 32.98 -15.23 -10.18
N THR A 117 32.56 -16.10 -11.09
CA THR A 117 31.21 -16.08 -11.66
C THR A 117 30.22 -16.68 -10.66
N LEU A 118 30.58 -17.77 -9.99
CA LEU A 118 29.82 -18.36 -8.88
C LEU A 118 29.63 -17.36 -7.73
N ASP A 119 30.68 -16.64 -7.33
CA ASP A 119 30.59 -15.57 -6.33
C ASP A 119 29.59 -14.47 -6.72
N LYS A 120 29.54 -14.11 -8.01
CA LYS A 120 28.61 -13.12 -8.54
C LYS A 120 27.17 -13.65 -8.54
N ILE A 121 26.98 -14.91 -8.92
CA ILE A 121 25.70 -15.62 -8.88
C ILE A 121 25.16 -15.62 -7.44
N GLU A 122 25.98 -16.00 -6.46
CA GLU A 122 25.53 -16.04 -5.06
C GLU A 122 25.09 -14.66 -4.56
N LYS A 123 25.87 -13.61 -4.87
CA LYS A 123 25.54 -12.23 -4.51
C LYS A 123 24.26 -11.75 -5.19
N ASN A 124 24.05 -12.12 -6.45
CA ASN A 124 22.87 -11.73 -7.21
C ASN A 124 21.62 -12.47 -6.74
N SER A 125 21.72 -13.77 -6.46
CA SER A 125 20.67 -14.58 -5.83
C SER A 125 20.21 -14.02 -4.49
N LYS A 126 21.16 -13.57 -3.63
CA LYS A 126 20.83 -12.87 -2.37
C LYS A 126 20.02 -11.59 -2.60
N LYS A 127 20.34 -10.81 -3.65
CA LYS A 127 19.58 -9.60 -4.03
C LYS A 127 18.17 -9.93 -4.51
N ILE A 128 18.01 -10.97 -5.34
CA ILE A 128 16.69 -11.45 -5.78
C ILE A 128 15.84 -11.85 -4.57
N LYS A 129 16.41 -12.62 -3.64
CA LYS A 129 15.69 -13.05 -2.42
C LYS A 129 15.26 -11.86 -1.54
N ALA A 130 16.15 -10.88 -1.36
CA ALA A 130 15.82 -9.66 -0.62
C ALA A 130 14.70 -8.86 -1.29
N SER A 131 14.78 -8.70 -2.62
CA SER A 131 13.77 -8.01 -3.41
C SER A 131 12.40 -8.69 -3.36
N LYS A 132 12.35 -10.03 -3.46
CA LYS A 132 11.11 -10.82 -3.30
C LYS A 132 10.44 -10.57 -1.95
N LYS A 133 11.22 -10.56 -0.86
CA LYS A 133 10.69 -10.27 0.48
C LYS A 133 10.12 -8.84 0.56
N GLN A 134 10.80 -7.87 -0.04
CA GLN A 134 10.32 -6.48 -0.07
C GLN A 134 9.02 -6.33 -0.87
N ILE A 135 8.88 -7.05 -1.98
CA ILE A 135 7.65 -7.12 -2.78
C ILE A 135 6.50 -7.67 -1.93
N GLU A 136 6.68 -8.81 -1.26
CA GLU A 136 5.66 -9.41 -0.38
C GLU A 136 5.23 -8.44 0.74
N GLU A 137 6.19 -7.74 1.36
CA GLU A 137 5.90 -6.73 2.38
C GLU A 137 5.11 -5.54 1.83
N LEU A 138 5.43 -5.08 0.62
CA LEU A 138 4.71 -3.98 -0.05
C LEU A 138 3.30 -4.38 -0.44
N GLU A 139 3.10 -5.58 -0.99
CA GLU A 139 1.78 -6.13 -1.32
C GLU A 139 0.86 -6.19 -0.09
N GLN A 140 1.38 -6.66 1.05
CA GLN A 140 0.63 -6.65 2.30
C GLN A 140 0.29 -5.24 2.78
N LYS A 141 1.24 -4.30 2.70
CA LYS A 141 0.99 -2.89 3.06
C LYS A 141 -0.07 -2.25 2.18
N ILE A 142 -0.05 -2.51 0.87
CA ILE A 142 -1.06 -2.02 -0.08
C ILE A 142 -2.42 -2.62 0.27
N LYS A 143 -2.50 -3.94 0.49
CA LYS A 143 -3.75 -4.62 0.88
C LYS A 143 -4.35 -4.03 2.15
N ASN A 144 -3.54 -3.80 3.18
CA ASN A 144 -4.01 -3.21 4.44
C ASN A 144 -4.44 -1.75 4.25
N SER A 145 -3.68 -0.96 3.49
CA SER A 145 -4.01 0.45 3.23
C SER A 145 -5.29 0.60 2.39
N LYS A 146 -5.54 -0.31 1.44
CA LYS A 146 -6.79 -0.34 0.67
C LYS A 146 -7.99 -0.70 1.54
N LYS A 147 -7.85 -1.66 2.46
CA LYS A 147 -8.90 -1.97 3.43
C LYS A 147 -9.20 -0.79 4.35
N GLU A 148 -8.16 -0.13 4.86
CA GLU A 148 -8.31 1.07 5.70
C GLU A 148 -9.02 2.19 4.93
N LEU A 149 -8.69 2.36 3.63
CA LEU A 149 -9.36 3.33 2.77
C LEU A 149 -10.85 2.97 2.55
N GLU A 150 -11.16 1.71 2.22
CA GLU A 150 -12.55 1.24 2.02
C GLU A 150 -13.41 1.38 3.29
N GLU A 151 -12.83 1.11 4.47
CA GLU A 151 -13.51 1.29 5.75
C GLU A 151 -13.84 2.76 6.01
N GLU A 152 -12.93 3.67 5.65
CA GLU A 152 -13.13 5.11 5.87
C GLU A 152 -14.06 5.75 4.84
N GLU A 153 -14.08 5.24 3.61
CA GLU A 153 -15.08 5.59 2.58
C GLU A 153 -16.49 5.20 3.04
N LYS A 154 -16.68 3.99 3.58
CA LYS A 154 -17.99 3.56 4.11
C LYS A 154 -18.47 4.43 5.26
N LYS A 155 -17.59 4.78 6.20
CA LYS A 155 -17.94 5.70 7.30
C LYS A 155 -18.31 7.09 6.78
N GLU A 156 -17.70 7.56 5.69
CA GLU A 156 -18.06 8.82 5.06
C GLU A 156 -19.44 8.75 4.39
N GLU A 157 -19.75 7.63 3.71
CA GLU A 157 -21.06 7.40 3.09
C GLU A 157 -22.18 7.31 4.14
N GLU A 158 -21.98 6.55 5.22
CA GLU A 158 -22.94 6.42 6.32
C GLU A 158 -23.27 7.78 6.96
N LYS A 159 -22.25 8.61 7.24
CA LYS A 159 -22.45 9.96 7.78
C LYS A 159 -23.23 10.88 6.82
N LYS A 160 -22.93 10.83 5.53
CA LYS A 160 -23.66 11.61 4.51
C LYS A 160 -25.10 11.15 4.37
N GLU A 161 -25.41 9.88 4.62
CA GLU A 161 -26.79 9.38 4.62
C GLU A 161 -27.56 9.80 5.88
N GLU A 162 -26.92 9.84 7.04
CA GLU A 162 -27.51 10.36 8.28
C GLU A 162 -27.84 11.85 8.17
N GLU A 163 -26.92 12.67 7.65
CA GLU A 163 -27.14 14.11 7.41
C GLU A 163 -28.27 14.41 6.40
N LYS A 164 -28.63 13.46 5.52
CA LYS A 164 -29.73 13.61 4.56
C LYS A 164 -31.10 13.17 5.08
N LYS A 165 -31.13 12.44 6.21
CA LYS A 165 -32.36 11.92 6.83
C LYS A 165 -32.88 12.80 7.96
N GLU A 166 -32.03 13.67 8.53
CA GLU A 166 -32.43 14.81 9.38
C GLU A 166 -32.95 16.01 8.57
#